data_AF-A0A4U9DA34-F1
#
_entry.id   AF-A0A4U9DA34-F1
#
_cell.length_a   1.000
_cell.length_b   1.000
_cell.length_c   1.000
_cell.angle_alpha   90.00
_cell.angle_beta   90.00
_cell.angle_gamma   90.00
#
_symmetry.space_group_name_H-M   'P 1'
#
loop_
_entity.id
_entity.type
_entity.pdbx_description
1 polymer ?
#
loop_
_entity_poly.entity_id
_entity_poly.type
_entity_poly.pdbx_seq_one_letter_code
_entity_poly.pdbx_strand_id
1 'polypeptide(L)'
;MAVDNQRFNYIFRASPYGKPETQGSFSDNISLRSRPGKYDDAVVGNIEDSNYFIHDGKSINAEGKSIKSDDYQTLGAAGPAAASCGWPFQYR
;
A
#
# COMPACT_ATOMS: atom_id res chain seq x y z
N MET A 1 -1.43 1.93 -6.68
CA MET A 1 -1.21 2.74 -5.47
C MET A 1 -1.85 2.06 -4.28
N ALA A 2 -1.12 1.96 -3.17
CA ALA A 2 -1.60 1.42 -1.91
C ALA A 2 -1.29 2.41 -0.78
N VAL A 3 -2.22 2.58 0.16
CA VAL A 3 -2.13 3.57 1.24
C VAL A 3 -2.55 2.95 2.57
N ASP A 4 -1.78 3.25 3.63
CA ASP A 4 -2.14 2.99 5.03
C ASP A 4 -2.49 1.54 5.42
N ASN A 5 -1.93 0.55 4.72
CA ASN A 5 -2.02 -0.82 5.21
C ASN A 5 -1.11 -0.99 6.44
N GLN A 6 -1.71 -1.47 7.54
CA GLN A 6 -1.05 -1.70 8.83
C GLN A 6 0.14 -2.66 8.75
N ARG A 7 0.17 -3.53 7.73
CA ARG A 7 1.20 -4.57 7.60
C ARG A 7 2.09 -4.35 6.39
N PHE A 8 1.59 -4.54 5.18
CA PHE A 8 2.35 -4.34 3.93
C PHE A 8 1.45 -3.67 2.91
N ASN A 9 1.96 -2.68 2.18
CA ASN A 9 1.26 -2.15 1.02
C ASN A 9 1.55 -3.04 -0.19
N TYR A 10 2.80 -3.48 -0.35
CA TYR A 10 3.21 -4.43 -1.37
C TYR A 10 4.04 -5.59 -0.79
N ILE A 11 3.69 -6.80 -1.24
CA ILE A 11 4.38 -8.04 -0.89
C ILE A 11 4.44 -8.95 -2.13
N PHE A 12 5.49 -8.80 -2.93
CA PHE A 12 5.78 -9.68 -4.06
C PHE A 12 6.94 -10.61 -3.69
N ARG A 13 6.66 -11.90 -3.58
CA ARG A 13 7.65 -12.92 -3.24
C ARG A 13 7.95 -13.74 -4.47
N ALA A 14 9.23 -14.03 -4.69
CA ALA A 14 9.62 -15.02 -5.69
C ALA A 14 8.91 -16.35 -5.37
N SER A 15 8.32 -16.96 -6.40
CA SER A 15 7.87 -18.34 -6.29
C SER A 15 9.10 -19.20 -6.01
N PRO A 16 9.04 -20.18 -5.08
CA PRO A 16 10.16 -21.08 -4.81
C PRO A 16 10.58 -21.91 -6.05
N TYR A 17 9.76 -21.90 -7.10
CA TYR A 17 9.97 -22.66 -8.33
C TYR A 17 10.07 -21.78 -9.59
N GLY A 18 9.97 -20.46 -9.45
CA GLY A 18 10.00 -19.51 -10.58
C GLY A 18 11.33 -18.78 -10.66
N LYS A 19 11.91 -18.69 -11.86
CA LYS A 19 13.07 -17.80 -12.10
C LYS A 19 12.60 -16.34 -12.13
N PRO A 20 13.45 -15.35 -11.80
CA PRO A 20 13.09 -13.92 -11.87
C PRO A 20 12.48 -13.52 -13.22
N GLU A 21 12.95 -14.11 -14.32
CA GLU A 21 12.43 -13.86 -15.67
C GLU A 21 10.98 -14.34 -15.89
N THR A 22 10.45 -15.19 -15.02
CA THR A 22 9.05 -15.66 -15.04
C THR A 22 8.13 -14.77 -14.21
N GLN A 23 8.68 -13.81 -13.46
CA GLN A 23 7.90 -12.80 -12.78
C GLN A 23 7.61 -11.62 -13.72
N GLY A 24 6.39 -11.08 -13.63
CA GLY A 24 6.02 -9.89 -14.40
C GLY A 24 6.87 -8.67 -14.03
N SER A 25 6.95 -7.72 -14.95
CA SER A 25 7.53 -6.40 -14.66
C SER A 25 6.59 -5.60 -13.79
N PHE A 26 7.12 -5.01 -12.73
CA PHE A 26 6.38 -4.09 -11.87
C PHE A 26 6.82 -2.67 -12.22
N SER A 27 5.85 -1.83 -12.59
CA SER A 27 6.06 -0.43 -12.96
C SER A 27 4.98 0.45 -12.33
N ASP A 28 5.32 1.71 -12.11
CA ASP A 28 4.41 2.79 -11.68
C ASP A 28 3.63 2.51 -10.38
N ASN A 29 4.17 1.66 -9.50
CA ASN A 29 3.59 1.42 -8.19
C ASN A 29 3.94 2.54 -7.21
N ILE A 30 2.98 2.90 -6.36
CA ILE A 30 3.13 3.95 -5.35
C ILE A 30 2.63 3.41 -4.02
N SER A 31 3.50 3.41 -3.02
CA SER A 31 3.23 2.96 -1.65
C SER A 31 3.33 4.12 -0.68
N LEU A 32 2.22 4.46 0.00
CA LEU A 32 2.16 5.60 0.92
C LEU A 32 1.66 5.20 2.30
N ARG A 33 2.08 5.97 3.31
CA ARG A 33 1.58 5.88 4.68
C ARG A 33 1.46 7.26 5.31
N SER A 34 0.30 7.56 5.87
CA SER A 34 0.05 8.72 6.73
C SER A 34 0.54 8.49 8.15
N ARG A 35 0.67 7.22 8.57
CA ARG A 35 1.16 6.82 9.90
C ARG A 35 2.39 5.91 9.79
N PRO A 36 3.40 6.06 10.66
CA PRO A 36 4.55 5.18 10.67
C PRO A 36 4.13 3.70 10.79
N GLY A 37 4.65 2.86 9.88
CA GLY A 37 4.44 1.42 9.88
C GLY A 37 5.69 0.67 10.32
N LYS A 38 5.52 -0.57 10.80
CA LYS A 38 6.64 -1.41 11.27
C LYS A 38 7.44 -2.04 10.12
N TYR A 39 6.81 -2.28 8.97
CA TYR A 39 7.40 -3.10 7.92
C TYR A 39 7.56 -2.33 6.62
N ASP A 40 8.69 -2.55 5.98
CA ASP A 40 8.97 -2.11 4.62
C ASP A 40 8.23 -2.99 3.61
N ASP A 41 8.07 -2.45 2.39
CA ASP A 41 7.53 -3.23 1.29
C ASP A 41 8.55 -4.28 0.84
N ALA A 42 8.08 -5.51 0.63
CA ALA A 42 8.93 -6.63 0.27
C ALA A 42 8.59 -7.06 -1.15
N VAL A 43 9.40 -6.63 -2.12
CA VAL A 43 9.17 -6.88 -3.54
C VAL A 43 10.39 -7.55 -4.17
N VAL A 44 10.16 -8.61 -4.94
CA VAL A 44 11.19 -9.40 -5.62
C VAL A 44 10.76 -9.66 -7.06
N GLY A 45 11.65 -9.44 -8.02
CA GLY A 45 11.43 -9.67 -9.45
C GLY A 45 12.04 -8.57 -10.31
N ASN A 46 11.51 -8.39 -11.52
CA ASN A 46 11.87 -7.29 -12.42
C ASN A 46 11.16 -6.00 -11.97
N ILE A 47 11.89 -5.16 -11.24
CA ILE A 47 11.37 -3.90 -10.68
C ILE A 47 11.91 -2.74 -11.51
N GLU A 48 11.01 -1.98 -12.14
CA GLU A 48 11.39 -0.77 -12.86
C GLU A 48 11.65 0.42 -11.92
N ASP A 49 12.41 1.41 -12.38
CA ASP A 49 12.82 2.58 -11.58
C ASP A 49 11.65 3.53 -11.24
N SER A 50 10.50 3.36 -11.91
CA SER A 50 9.31 4.19 -11.71
C SER A 50 8.52 3.88 -10.45
N ASN A 51 8.84 2.79 -9.74
CA ASN A 51 8.13 2.40 -8.54
C ASN A 51 8.62 3.16 -7.30
N TYR A 52 7.69 3.49 -6.41
CA TYR A 52 7.95 4.08 -5.11
C TYR A 52 7.48 3.13 -4.02
N PHE A 53 8.44 2.56 -3.28
CA PHE A 53 8.21 1.60 -2.22
C PHE A 53 8.66 2.14 -0.87
N ILE A 54 8.04 1.67 0.21
CA ILE A 54 8.43 2.07 1.57
C ILE A 54 9.70 1.32 1.97
N HIS A 55 10.75 2.06 2.28
CA HIS A 55 11.99 1.61 2.93
C HIS A 55 12.31 2.56 4.10
N ASP A 56 12.61 2.01 5.28
CA ASP A 56 12.86 2.79 6.51
C ASP A 56 11.78 3.86 6.77
N GLY A 57 10.52 3.51 6.49
CA GLY A 57 9.36 4.39 6.67
C GLY A 57 9.22 5.53 5.65
N LYS A 58 10.03 5.55 4.58
CA LYS A 58 9.96 6.54 3.50
C LYS A 58 9.62 5.87 2.18
N SER A 59 8.72 6.49 1.41
CA SER A 59 8.44 6.06 0.04
C SER A 59 9.52 6.59 -0.91
N ILE A 60 10.34 5.70 -1.46
CA ILE A 60 11.49 6.03 -2.31
C ILE A 60 11.48 5.19 -3.61
N ASN A 61 12.00 5.76 -4.70
CA ASN A 61 12.26 5.03 -5.94
C ASN A 61 13.74 4.62 -6.06
N ALA A 62 14.09 3.91 -7.15
CA ALA A 62 15.44 3.43 -7.42
C ALA A 62 16.48 4.57 -7.56
N GLU A 63 16.04 5.76 -7.97
CA GLU A 63 16.88 6.97 -8.07
C GLU A 63 17.09 7.68 -6.72
N GLY A 64 16.46 7.19 -5.65
CA GLY A 64 16.49 7.79 -4.32
C GLY A 64 15.55 8.99 -4.14
N LYS A 65 14.69 9.28 -5.14
CA LYS A 65 13.65 10.30 -5.02
C LYS A 65 12.57 9.85 -4.05
N SER A 66 12.29 10.68 -3.05
CA SER A 66 11.25 10.42 -2.06
C SER A 66 9.95 11.17 -2.36
N ILE A 67 8.82 10.54 -2.09
CA ILE A 67 7.49 11.16 -2.10
C ILE A 67 6.85 11.07 -0.72
N LYS A 68 5.95 12.01 -0.39
CA LYS A 68 5.23 12.01 0.89
C LYS A 68 3.73 11.88 0.66
N SER A 69 3.05 11.34 1.65
CA SER A 69 1.58 11.22 1.64
C SER A 69 0.90 12.59 1.55
N ASP A 70 1.53 13.65 2.07
CA ASP A 70 1.01 15.03 2.00
C ASP A 70 0.94 15.59 0.58
N ASP A 71 1.73 15.04 -0.35
CA ASP A 71 1.70 15.40 -1.77
C ASP A 71 0.44 14.86 -2.48
N TYR A 72 -0.31 13.98 -1.81
CA TYR A 72 -1.48 13.30 -2.36
C TYR A 72 -2.70 13.54 -1.48
N GLN A 73 -3.82 13.89 -2.11
CA GLN A 73 -5.09 13.92 -1.40
C GLN A 73 -5.54 12.48 -1.15
N THR A 74 -5.46 12.06 0.11
CA THR A 74 -6.07 10.79 0.52
C THR A 74 -7.58 10.99 0.57
N LEU A 75 -8.33 10.31 -0.30
CA LEU A 75 -9.77 10.12 -0.10
C LEU A 75 -9.92 9.17 1.09
N GLY A 76 -9.86 9.74 2.30
CA GLY A 76 -10.09 8.99 3.52
C GLY A 76 -11.45 8.32 3.38
N ALA A 77 -11.47 6.98 3.45
CA ALA A 77 -12.71 6.25 3.57
C ALA A 77 -13.50 6.92 4.69
N ALA A 78 -14.70 7.43 4.37
CA ALA A 78 -15.65 7.78 5.40
C ALA A 78 -15.65 6.59 6.36
N GLY A 79 -15.35 6.84 7.65
CA GLY A 79 -15.36 5.79 8.67
C GLY A 79 -16.63 4.97 8.54
N PRO A 80 -16.64 3.69 8.99
CA PRO A 80 -17.80 2.82 8.81
C PRO A 80 -19.05 3.62 9.09
N ALA A 81 -19.87 3.86 8.05
CA ALA A 81 -21.09 4.61 8.21
C ALA A 81 -21.78 3.93 9.39
N ALA A 82 -21.88 4.64 10.51
CA ALA A 82 -22.52 4.09 11.69
C ALA A 82 -23.86 3.61 11.19
N ALA A 83 -24.08 2.30 11.20
CA ALA A 83 -25.35 1.73 10.85
C ALA A 83 -26.29 2.19 11.95
N SER A 84 -26.88 3.38 11.80
CA SER A 84 -28.10 3.76 12.48
C SER A 84 -29.23 2.95 11.86
N CYS A 85 -29.15 1.62 11.97
CA CYS A 85 -30.33 0.77 11.93
C CYS A 85 -31.02 0.95 13.28
N GLY A 86 -31.67 2.10 13.44
CA GLY A 86 -32.76 2.25 14.40
C GLY A 86 -33.87 1.32 13.96
N TRP A 87 -33.89 0.10 14.50
CA TRP A 87 -35.06 -0.75 14.44
C TRP A 87 -36.15 -0.11 15.31
N PRO A 88 -37.34 0.23 14.80
CA PRO A 88 -38.46 0.59 15.65
C PRO A 88 -39.14 -0.72 16.10
N PHE A 89 -38.58 -1.39 17.11
CA PHE A 89 -39.38 -2.38 17.84
C PHE A 89 -40.17 -1.64 18.93
N GLN A 90 -41.36 -1.14 18.57
CA GLN A 90 -42.44 -0.93 19.53
C GLN A 90 -43.13 -2.27 19.74
N TYR A 91 -42.92 -2.88 20.91
CA TYR A 91 -43.81 -3.93 21.40
C TYR A 91 -45.14 -3.27 21.80
N ARG A 92 -46.24 -3.77 21.23
CA ARG A 92 -47.59 -3.64 21.79
C ARG A 92 -47.83 -4.76 22.78
#